data_AF-A0A1Q7VAM6-F1
#
_entry.id   AF-A0A1Q7VAM6-F1
#
_cell.length_a   1.000
_cell.length_b   1.000
_cell.length_c   1.000
_cell.angle_alpha   90.00
_cell.angle_beta   90.00
_cell.angle_gamma   90.00
#
_symmetry.space_group_name_H-M   'P 1'
#
loop_
_entity.id
_entity.type
_entity.pdbx_description
1 polymer ?
#
loop_
_entity_poly.entity_id
_entity_poly.type
_entity_poly.pdbx_seq_one_letter_code
_entity_poly.pdbx_strand_id
1 'polypeptide(L)'
;MLRAAGPSNHDLDTIQSHMTDSSDTTALLLVQTVASFSRAELRWELATIAAAVALLSIALAAIALFCFRRGTRDLTLLYFGLFCILYAVRLLALLSSFRSLFNESQMFWNYVNWVITCTIILPFGLFFYQIADEHLRNFLRWLLAAQMVFAIFGILAASSRVSLVKLSFANNFVVLATLAATALFLVISKWRPGPHQRLSHEFRVFIAAFLVWMLFVVHSNLLGLKILTGQNVEFVGFLVFVAGLGYISAYRTFGNEKRLIAINKELEIARTIQSSTLPQSVPNPHRTPNCCALRAHERRRRGFLRFP
;
A
#
# COMPACT_ATOMS: atom_id res chain seq x y z
N MET A 1 72.49 29.17 50.92
CA MET A 1 72.43 27.73 50.58
C MET A 1 70.96 27.31 50.49
N LEU A 2 70.43 27.11 49.28
CA LEU A 2 69.18 26.37 49.06
C LEU A 2 69.19 25.92 47.59
N ARG A 3 69.61 24.67 47.37
CA ARG A 3 69.71 24.03 46.07
C ARG A 3 68.36 23.36 45.81
N ALA A 4 67.56 23.91 44.90
CA ALA A 4 66.32 23.29 44.46
C ALA A 4 66.66 21.99 43.69
N ALA A 5 66.19 20.85 44.20
CA ALA A 5 66.26 19.58 43.52
C ALA A 5 65.17 19.56 42.42
N GLY A 6 65.59 19.53 41.16
CA GLY A 6 64.69 19.32 40.03
C GLY A 6 64.15 17.89 40.01
N PRO A 7 62.97 17.66 39.39
CA PRO A 7 62.34 16.35 39.33
C PRO A 7 63.28 15.32 38.69
N SER A 8 63.38 14.15 39.32
CA SER A 8 64.21 13.03 38.87
C SER A 8 63.67 12.47 37.55
N ASN A 9 64.57 12.06 36.64
CA ASN A 9 64.22 11.49 35.32
C ASN A 9 63.20 10.34 35.42
N HIS A 10 63.16 9.62 36.53
CA HIS A 10 62.21 8.52 36.77
C HIS A 10 60.73 8.98 36.84
N ASP A 11 60.47 10.23 37.25
CA ASP A 11 59.11 10.79 37.28
C ASP A 11 58.63 11.22 35.89
N LEU A 12 59.54 11.67 35.02
CA LEU A 12 59.21 12.03 33.63
C LEU A 12 58.81 10.81 32.80
N ASP A 13 59.52 9.70 32.95
CA ASP A 13 59.22 8.47 32.20
C ASP A 13 57.84 7.89 32.59
N THR A 14 57.47 7.99 33.87
CA THR A 14 56.19 7.49 34.38
C THR A 14 55.01 8.36 33.92
N ILE A 15 55.20 9.68 33.81
CA ILE A 15 54.19 10.59 33.28
C ILE A 15 54.03 10.38 31.76
N GLN A 16 55.14 10.19 31.06
CA GLN A 16 55.13 10.00 29.60
C GLN A 16 54.46 8.68 29.19
N SER A 17 54.69 7.59 29.94
CA SER A 17 54.03 6.29 29.69
C SER A 17 52.52 6.36 29.94
N HIS A 18 52.08 7.07 30.99
CA HIS A 18 50.65 7.20 31.31
C HIS A 18 49.90 8.08 30.30
N MET A 19 50.60 9.02 29.65
CA MET A 19 50.04 9.87 28.60
C MET A 19 49.92 9.15 27.25
N THR A 20 50.86 8.23 26.94
CA THR A 20 50.79 7.43 25.71
C THR A 20 49.64 6.43 25.76
N ASP A 21 49.46 5.75 26.90
CA ASP A 21 48.41 4.74 27.08
C ASP A 21 46.99 5.36 27.02
N SER A 22 46.82 6.59 27.51
CA SER A 22 45.57 7.35 27.38
C SER A 22 45.30 7.80 25.94
N SER A 23 46.32 8.11 25.15
CA SER A 23 46.17 8.47 23.74
C SER A 23 45.85 7.26 22.87
N ASP A 24 46.46 6.11 23.14
CA ASP A 24 46.21 4.88 22.40
C ASP A 24 44.82 4.30 22.69
N THR A 25 44.37 4.36 23.94
CA THR A 25 43.00 3.95 24.32
C THR A 25 41.93 4.86 23.72
N THR A 26 42.14 6.18 23.68
CA THR A 26 41.20 7.11 23.03
C THR A 26 41.20 6.94 21.50
N ALA A 27 42.35 6.69 20.88
CA ALA A 27 42.44 6.37 19.46
C ALA A 27 41.74 5.05 19.11
N LEU A 28 41.92 4.00 19.92
CA LEU A 28 41.22 2.71 19.74
C LEU A 28 39.71 2.85 19.89
N LEU A 29 39.24 3.62 20.87
CA LEU A 29 37.81 3.89 21.07
C LEU A 29 37.23 4.72 19.91
N LEU A 30 37.97 5.71 19.38
CA LEU A 30 37.55 6.45 18.18
C LEU A 30 37.50 5.57 16.94
N VAL A 31 38.49 4.69 16.74
CA VAL A 31 38.49 3.74 15.61
C VAL A 31 37.35 2.72 15.74
N GLN A 32 37.09 2.20 16.96
CA GLN A 32 35.98 1.27 17.20
C GLN A 32 34.61 1.94 17.05
N THR A 33 34.45 3.19 17.50
CA THR A 33 33.21 3.95 17.33
C THR A 33 32.98 4.31 15.86
N VAL A 34 33.98 4.82 15.14
CA VAL A 34 33.86 5.10 13.70
C VAL A 34 33.57 3.81 12.92
N ALA A 35 34.22 2.69 13.24
CA ALA A 35 33.99 1.41 12.58
C ALA A 35 32.60 0.81 12.92
N SER A 36 32.08 1.01 14.14
CA SER A 36 30.75 0.53 14.53
C SER A 36 29.65 1.39 13.92
N PHE A 37 29.81 2.72 13.89
CA PHE A 37 28.94 3.64 13.17
C PHE A 37 28.93 3.31 11.67
N SER A 38 30.09 3.08 11.06
CA SER A 38 30.21 2.69 9.64
C SER A 38 29.48 1.38 9.33
N ARG A 39 29.66 0.34 10.17
CA ARG A 39 28.96 -0.95 9.97
C ARG A 39 27.45 -0.85 10.19
N ALA A 40 27.01 -0.10 11.19
CA ALA A 40 25.59 0.10 11.46
C ALA A 40 24.92 0.86 10.31
N GLU A 41 25.56 1.92 9.80
CA GLU A 41 25.06 2.68 8.65
C GLU A 41 25.00 1.83 7.39
N LEU A 42 26.05 1.03 7.12
CA LEU A 42 26.07 0.10 5.99
C LEU A 42 24.94 -0.94 6.08
N ARG A 43 24.66 -1.47 7.27
CA ARG A 43 23.54 -2.40 7.49
C ARG A 43 22.19 -1.76 7.20
N TRP A 44 22.02 -0.49 7.58
CA TRP A 44 20.79 0.26 7.29
C TRP A 44 20.64 0.59 5.81
N GLU A 45 21.72 0.96 5.11
CA GLU A 45 21.70 1.13 3.66
C GLU A 45 21.31 -0.18 2.96
N LEU A 46 21.93 -1.31 3.34
CA LEU A 46 21.59 -2.63 2.80
C LEU A 46 20.15 -3.03 3.09
N ALA A 47 19.65 -2.79 4.30
CA ALA A 47 18.26 -3.06 4.65
C ALA A 47 17.29 -2.24 3.81
N THR A 48 17.63 -0.97 3.54
CA THR A 48 16.81 -0.08 2.71
C THR A 48 16.81 -0.52 1.24
N ILE A 49 17.97 -0.95 0.72
CA ILE A 49 18.08 -1.53 -0.64
C ILE A 49 17.24 -2.80 -0.74
N ALA A 50 17.38 -3.71 0.22
CA ALA A 50 16.62 -4.96 0.25
C ALA A 50 15.12 -4.69 0.29
N ALA A 51 14.67 -3.71 1.09
CA ALA A 51 13.28 -3.28 1.12
C ALA A 51 12.80 -2.73 -0.22
N ALA A 52 13.59 -1.87 -0.88
CA ALA A 52 13.25 -1.32 -2.20
C ALA A 52 13.13 -2.42 -3.27
N VAL A 53 14.05 -3.38 -3.30
CA VAL A 53 14.03 -4.52 -4.22
C VAL A 53 12.83 -5.43 -3.96
N ALA A 54 12.52 -5.71 -2.68
CA ALA A 54 11.35 -6.50 -2.31
C ALA A 54 10.05 -5.82 -2.78
N LEU A 55 9.91 -4.50 -2.58
CA LEU A 55 8.76 -3.73 -3.03
C LEU A 55 8.62 -3.71 -4.56
N LEU A 56 9.72 -3.56 -5.30
CA LEU A 56 9.72 -3.66 -6.76
C LEU A 56 9.27 -5.04 -7.23
N SER A 57 9.75 -6.10 -6.57
CA SER A 57 9.38 -7.48 -6.89
C SER A 57 7.88 -7.73 -6.67
N ILE A 58 7.34 -7.26 -5.53
CA ILE A 58 5.90 -7.31 -5.22
C ILE A 58 5.09 -6.52 -6.27
N ALA A 59 5.56 -5.33 -6.64
CA ALA A 59 4.87 -4.49 -7.62
C ALA A 59 4.84 -5.14 -9.00
N LEU A 60 5.96 -5.72 -9.44
CA LEU A 60 6.06 -6.41 -10.71
C LEU A 60 5.14 -7.64 -10.74
N ALA A 61 5.11 -8.41 -9.65
CA ALA A 61 4.18 -9.53 -9.50
C ALA A 61 2.72 -9.06 -9.56
N ALA A 62 2.36 -7.97 -8.88
CA ALA A 62 1.00 -7.41 -8.90
C ALA A 62 0.58 -6.94 -10.30
N ILE A 63 1.48 -6.27 -11.03
CA ILE A 63 1.23 -5.81 -12.40
C ILE A 63 1.15 -7.00 -13.36
N ALA A 64 2.03 -7.99 -13.23
CA ALA A 64 1.98 -9.20 -14.03
C ALA A 64 0.64 -9.94 -13.83
N LEU A 65 0.22 -10.14 -12.58
CA LEU A 65 -1.10 -10.70 -12.24
C LEU A 65 -2.24 -9.89 -12.86
N PHE A 66 -2.16 -8.57 -12.83
CA PHE A 66 -3.15 -7.71 -13.49
C PHE A 66 -3.19 -7.93 -15.03
N CYS A 67 -2.03 -8.01 -15.68
CA CYS A 67 -1.93 -8.25 -17.12
C CYS A 67 -2.52 -9.61 -17.53
N PHE A 68 -2.24 -10.68 -16.78
CA PHE A 68 -2.82 -12.01 -17.01
C PHE A 68 -4.35 -12.02 -16.79
N ARG A 69 -4.88 -11.11 -15.98
CA ARG A 69 -6.29 -11.05 -15.59
C ARG A 69 -7.10 -9.99 -16.33
N ARG A 70 -6.71 -9.63 -17.57
CA ARG A 70 -7.37 -8.61 -18.41
C ARG A 70 -8.91 -8.73 -18.53
N GLY A 71 -9.52 -9.88 -18.19
CA GLY A 71 -10.96 -10.09 -18.18
C GLY A 71 -11.72 -9.49 -16.98
N THR A 72 -11.06 -9.29 -15.83
CA THR A 72 -11.67 -8.69 -14.63
C THR A 72 -11.14 -7.26 -14.46
N ARG A 73 -12.01 -6.25 -14.59
CA ARG A 73 -11.67 -4.80 -14.53
C ARG A 73 -11.25 -4.30 -13.14
N ASP A 74 -10.64 -5.14 -12.30
CA ASP A 74 -10.19 -4.77 -10.96
C ASP A 74 -8.86 -3.98 -11.05
N LEU A 75 -8.97 -2.65 -11.11
CA LEU A 75 -7.83 -1.72 -11.18
C LEU A 75 -7.06 -1.60 -9.85
N THR A 76 -7.52 -2.23 -8.77
CA THR A 76 -6.90 -2.20 -7.44
C THR A 76 -5.46 -2.72 -7.46
N LEU A 77 -5.19 -3.82 -8.17
CA LEU A 77 -3.85 -4.40 -8.33
C LEU A 77 -2.90 -3.44 -9.05
N LEU A 78 -3.40 -2.73 -10.07
CA LEU A 78 -2.60 -1.77 -10.83
C LEU A 78 -2.18 -0.58 -9.97
N TYR A 79 -3.12 0.02 -9.22
CA TYR A 79 -2.78 1.14 -8.33
C TYR A 79 -1.90 0.71 -7.16
N PHE A 80 -2.10 -0.50 -6.63
CA PHE A 80 -1.23 -1.07 -5.61
C PHE A 80 0.22 -1.25 -6.13
N GLY A 81 0.38 -1.81 -7.33
CA GLY A 81 1.70 -1.93 -7.97
C GLY A 81 2.35 -0.57 -8.22
N LEU A 82 1.58 0.40 -8.74
CA LEU A 82 2.07 1.76 -8.98
C LEU A 82 2.52 2.46 -7.68
N PHE A 83 1.76 2.29 -6.61
CA PHE A 83 2.10 2.80 -5.28
C PHE A 83 3.41 2.19 -4.75
N CYS A 84 3.58 0.87 -4.89
CA CYS A 84 4.81 0.18 -4.48
C CYS A 84 6.03 0.63 -5.30
N ILE A 85 5.89 0.82 -6.62
CA ILE A 85 6.97 1.33 -7.48
C ILE A 85 7.39 2.73 -7.05
N LEU A 86 6.44 3.65 -6.89
CA LEU A 86 6.75 5.03 -6.51
C LEU A 86 7.48 5.08 -5.16
N TYR A 87 7.07 4.27 -4.18
CA TYR A 87 7.76 4.22 -2.91
C TYR A 87 9.15 3.60 -3.01
N ALA A 88 9.32 2.51 -3.76
CA ALA A 88 10.63 1.89 -3.96
C ALA A 88 11.61 2.85 -4.63
N VAL A 89 11.15 3.60 -5.64
CA VAL A 89 11.94 4.66 -6.28
C VAL A 89 12.27 5.78 -5.29
N ARG A 90 11.32 6.17 -4.40
CA ARG A 90 11.61 7.13 -3.32
C ARG A 90 12.70 6.64 -2.39
N LEU A 91 12.65 5.38 -1.96
CA LEU A 91 13.67 4.79 -1.10
C LEU A 91 15.04 4.85 -1.78
N LEU A 92 15.15 4.41 -3.03
CA LEU A 92 16.40 4.48 -3.80
C LEU A 92 16.89 5.93 -3.95
N ALA A 93 16.00 6.87 -4.24
CA ALA A 93 16.33 8.29 -4.36
C ALA A 93 16.75 8.93 -3.01
N LEU A 94 16.49 8.30 -1.87
CA LEU A 94 16.95 8.76 -0.56
C LEU A 94 18.35 8.24 -0.20
N LEU A 95 18.82 7.15 -0.83
CA LEU A 95 20.14 6.60 -0.53
C LEU A 95 21.29 7.45 -1.09
N SER A 96 22.25 7.77 -0.23
CA SER A 96 23.54 8.38 -0.58
C SER A 96 24.27 7.58 -1.65
N SER A 97 24.37 6.27 -1.47
CA SER A 97 25.06 5.36 -2.40
C SER A 97 24.42 5.34 -3.80
N PHE A 98 23.08 5.41 -3.87
CA PHE A 98 22.36 5.47 -5.15
C PHE A 98 22.54 6.83 -5.84
N ARG A 99 22.48 7.93 -5.07
CA ARG A 99 22.78 9.27 -5.61
C ARG A 99 24.22 9.37 -6.10
N SER A 100 25.18 8.73 -5.43
CA SER A 100 26.59 8.79 -5.84
C SER A 100 26.86 8.09 -7.18
N LEU A 101 26.03 7.12 -7.58
CA LEU A 101 26.14 6.44 -8.88
C LEU A 101 25.73 7.35 -10.05
N PHE A 102 24.95 8.38 -9.77
CA PHE A 102 24.43 9.32 -10.75
C PHE A 102 24.96 10.71 -10.38
N ASN A 103 25.94 11.22 -11.12
CA ASN A 103 26.68 12.45 -10.80
C ASN A 103 25.85 13.75 -10.99
N GLU A 104 24.62 13.75 -10.50
CA GLU A 104 23.60 14.77 -10.64
C GLU A 104 23.53 15.69 -9.43
N SER A 105 23.10 16.93 -9.67
CA SER A 105 23.05 17.95 -8.61
C SER A 105 22.11 17.56 -7.45
N GLN A 106 22.46 17.97 -6.22
CA GLN A 106 21.61 17.77 -5.03
C GLN A 106 20.21 18.38 -5.20
N MET A 107 20.09 19.42 -6.04
CA MET A 107 18.82 20.06 -6.35
C MET A 107 17.91 19.15 -7.17
N PHE A 108 18.45 18.39 -8.14
CA PHE A 108 17.70 17.40 -8.91
C PHE A 108 17.09 16.32 -8.00
N TRP A 109 17.88 15.74 -7.10
CA TRP A 109 17.40 14.72 -6.16
C TRP A 109 16.31 15.23 -5.21
N ASN A 110 16.40 16.50 -4.79
CA ASN A 110 15.36 17.13 -3.99
C ASN A 110 14.05 17.31 -4.78
N TYR A 111 14.14 17.69 -6.08
CA TYR A 111 12.97 17.74 -6.96
C TYR A 111 12.35 16.37 -7.17
N VAL A 112 13.16 15.34 -7.43
CA VAL A 112 12.68 13.95 -7.60
C VAL A 112 11.95 13.48 -6.35
N ASN A 113 12.53 13.66 -5.16
CA ASN A 113 11.88 13.30 -3.91
C ASN A 113 10.56 14.07 -3.69
N TRP A 114 10.54 15.36 -4.04
CA TRP A 114 9.36 16.20 -3.94
C TRP A 114 8.23 15.72 -4.86
N VAL A 115 8.54 15.48 -6.15
CA VAL A 115 7.59 14.95 -7.13
C VAL A 115 7.04 13.61 -6.65
N ILE A 116 7.91 12.68 -6.24
CA ILE A 116 7.48 11.35 -5.79
C ILE A 116 6.59 11.46 -4.55
N THR A 117 6.92 12.33 -3.59
CA THR A 117 6.11 12.53 -2.37
C THR A 117 4.74 13.12 -2.68
N CYS A 118 4.63 14.03 -3.65
CA CYS A 118 3.33 14.52 -4.10
C CYS A 118 2.55 13.46 -4.87
N THR A 119 3.22 12.69 -5.72
CA THR A 119 2.60 11.67 -6.58
C THR A 119 2.14 10.46 -5.78
N ILE A 120 2.84 10.03 -4.73
CA ILE A 120 2.53 8.77 -4.02
C ILE A 120 1.13 8.75 -3.37
N ILE A 121 0.61 9.93 -3.00
CA ILE A 121 -0.71 10.07 -2.40
C ILE A 121 -1.82 9.83 -3.44
N LEU A 122 -1.56 10.06 -4.73
CA LEU A 122 -2.56 9.85 -5.79
C LEU A 122 -2.93 8.37 -5.97
N PRO A 123 -2.02 7.44 -6.29
CA PRO A 123 -2.37 6.03 -6.43
C PRO A 123 -2.87 5.45 -5.11
N PHE A 124 -2.37 5.95 -3.98
CA PHE A 124 -2.92 5.58 -2.67
C PHE A 124 -4.40 5.98 -2.53
N GLY A 125 -4.73 7.24 -2.83
CA GLY A 125 -6.10 7.73 -2.80
C GLY A 125 -7.01 7.06 -3.84
N LEU A 126 -6.50 6.74 -5.04
CA LEU A 126 -7.25 6.00 -6.06
C LEU A 126 -7.49 4.54 -5.68
N PHE A 127 -6.50 3.87 -5.09
CA PHE A 127 -6.68 2.55 -4.51
C PHE A 127 -7.78 2.58 -3.46
N PHE A 128 -7.72 3.59 -2.58
CA PHE A 128 -8.70 3.73 -1.53
C PHE A 128 -10.09 4.11 -2.04
N TYR A 129 -10.17 4.90 -3.11
CA TYR A 129 -11.41 5.24 -3.79
C TYR A 129 -12.18 4.01 -4.31
N GLN A 130 -11.48 2.93 -4.68
CA GLN A 130 -12.10 1.66 -5.10
C GLN A 130 -12.56 0.77 -3.94
N ILE A 131 -12.09 1.04 -2.72
CA ILE A 131 -12.48 0.29 -1.52
C ILE A 131 -13.55 1.08 -0.74
N ALA A 132 -13.55 2.40 -0.91
CA ALA A 132 -14.38 3.34 -0.18
C ALA A 132 -15.87 3.27 -0.54
N ASP A 133 -16.70 3.39 0.49
CA ASP A 133 -18.12 3.67 0.38
C ASP A 133 -18.40 5.10 -0.11
N GLU A 134 -19.65 5.40 -0.46
CA GLU A 134 -20.06 6.65 -1.14
C GLU A 134 -19.65 7.94 -0.41
N HIS A 135 -19.80 7.98 0.92
CA HIS A 135 -19.37 9.13 1.74
C HIS A 135 -17.84 9.32 1.70
N LEU A 136 -17.10 8.23 1.80
CA LEU A 136 -15.64 8.25 1.80
C LEU A 136 -15.10 8.58 0.40
N ARG A 137 -15.75 8.13 -0.67
CA ARG A 137 -15.42 8.52 -2.05
C ARG A 137 -15.53 10.03 -2.25
N ASN A 138 -16.52 10.68 -1.65
CA ASN A 138 -16.69 12.13 -1.78
C ASN A 138 -15.60 12.90 -1.03
N PHE A 139 -15.26 12.47 0.19
CA PHE A 139 -14.13 13.01 0.96
C PHE A 139 -12.81 12.82 0.21
N LEU A 140 -12.54 11.62 -0.30
CA LEU A 140 -11.33 11.31 -1.05
C LEU A 140 -11.22 12.08 -2.35
N ARG A 141 -12.34 12.33 -3.04
CA ARG A 141 -12.34 13.17 -4.25
C ARG A 141 -11.90 14.60 -3.93
N TRP A 142 -12.41 15.18 -2.85
CA TRP A 142 -11.98 16.50 -2.38
C TRP A 142 -10.52 16.51 -1.94
N LEU A 143 -10.08 15.48 -1.22
CA LEU A 143 -8.69 15.32 -0.79
C LEU A 143 -7.74 15.22 -1.99
N LEU A 144 -8.08 14.38 -2.98
CA LEU A 144 -7.33 14.22 -4.23
C LEU A 144 -7.30 15.52 -5.03
N ALA A 145 -8.42 16.25 -5.11
CA ALA A 145 -8.47 17.54 -5.79
C ALA A 145 -7.58 18.58 -5.09
N ALA A 146 -7.65 18.69 -3.77
CA ALA A 146 -6.79 19.58 -2.98
C ALA A 146 -5.30 19.22 -3.15
N GLN A 147 -4.97 17.92 -3.17
CA GLN A 147 -3.60 17.46 -3.39
C GLN A 147 -3.09 17.76 -4.79
N MET A 148 -3.93 17.59 -5.82
CA MET A 148 -3.59 17.96 -7.19
C MET A 148 -3.31 19.46 -7.32
N VAL A 149 -4.15 20.30 -6.71
CA VAL A 149 -3.94 21.75 -6.67
C VAL A 149 -2.63 22.07 -5.96
N PHE A 150 -2.38 21.47 -4.79
CA PHE A 150 -1.13 21.69 -4.05
C PHE A 150 0.11 21.26 -4.85
N ALA A 151 0.05 20.13 -5.56
CA ALA A 151 1.14 19.68 -6.43
C ALA A 151 1.39 20.67 -7.57
N ILE A 152 0.33 21.18 -8.22
CA ILE A 152 0.48 22.19 -9.29
C ILE A 152 1.12 23.48 -8.72
N PHE A 153 0.61 23.98 -7.59
CA PHE A 153 1.16 25.16 -6.93
C PHE A 153 2.61 24.96 -6.49
N GLY A 154 2.96 23.76 -6.01
CA GLY A 154 4.32 23.44 -5.61
C GLY A 154 5.30 23.38 -6.80
N ILE A 155 4.89 22.83 -7.95
CA ILE A 155 5.68 22.84 -9.18
C ILE A 155 5.92 24.30 -9.62
N LEU A 156 4.86 25.12 -9.62
CA LEU A 156 4.95 26.55 -9.95
C LEU A 156 5.86 27.31 -8.98
N ALA A 157 5.72 27.10 -7.68
CA ALA A 157 6.53 27.76 -6.66
C ALA A 157 8.01 27.35 -6.75
N ALA A 158 8.28 26.09 -7.09
CA ALA A 158 9.64 25.59 -7.30
C ALA A 158 10.28 26.23 -8.55
N SER A 159 9.51 26.46 -9.63
CA SER A 159 10.01 27.18 -10.81
C SER A 159 10.40 28.65 -10.52
N SER A 160 9.78 29.25 -9.51
CA SER A 160 10.01 30.64 -9.09
C SER A 160 11.19 30.84 -8.12
N ARG A 161 12.11 29.87 -8.01
CA ARG A 161 13.35 29.97 -7.19
C ARG A 161 13.09 30.21 -5.68
N VAL A 162 11.89 29.84 -5.20
CA VAL A 162 11.56 29.86 -3.76
C VAL A 162 12.40 28.80 -3.04
N SER A 163 12.91 29.14 -1.84
CA SER A 163 13.75 28.23 -1.05
C SER A 163 13.08 26.87 -0.84
N LEU A 164 13.70 25.81 -1.39
CA LEU A 164 13.25 24.41 -1.31
C LEU A 164 13.03 23.95 0.14
N VAL A 165 13.72 24.55 1.10
CA VAL A 165 13.56 24.26 2.53
C VAL A 165 12.16 24.65 3.02
N LYS A 166 11.63 25.80 2.58
CA LYS A 166 10.28 26.24 2.92
C LYS A 166 9.22 25.39 2.22
N LEU A 167 9.45 25.00 0.97
CA LEU A 167 8.56 24.06 0.27
C LEU A 167 8.53 22.69 0.92
N SER A 168 9.68 22.15 1.34
CA SER A 168 9.74 20.86 2.03
C SER A 168 9.01 20.90 3.37
N PHE A 169 9.11 22.01 4.11
CA PHE A 169 8.40 22.17 5.38
C PHE A 169 6.88 22.23 5.16
N ALA A 170 6.42 23.01 4.18
CA ALA A 170 5.01 23.10 3.81
C ALA A 170 4.46 21.75 3.32
N ASN A 171 5.23 21.01 2.51
CA ASN A 171 4.84 19.70 2.04
C ASN A 171 4.71 18.69 3.18
N ASN A 172 5.66 18.63 4.11
CA ASN A 172 5.56 17.74 5.27
C ASN A 172 4.32 18.07 6.11
N PHE A 173 4.02 19.36 6.30
CA PHE A 173 2.80 19.78 7.00
C PHE A 173 1.53 19.34 6.27
N VAL A 174 1.47 19.50 4.95
CA VAL A 174 0.31 19.08 4.13
C VAL A 174 0.15 17.57 4.13
N VAL A 175 1.24 16.80 4.00
CA VAL A 175 1.22 15.34 4.08
C VAL A 175 0.73 14.90 5.45
N LEU A 176 1.23 15.50 6.53
CA LEU A 176 0.81 15.18 7.89
C LEU A 176 -0.66 15.54 8.12
N ALA A 177 -1.11 16.71 7.67
CA ALA A 177 -2.49 17.16 7.78
C ALA A 177 -3.46 16.28 6.98
N THR A 178 -3.10 15.89 5.76
CA THR A 178 -3.92 15.01 4.91
C THR A 178 -4.01 13.59 5.48
N LEU A 179 -2.90 13.04 6.00
CA LEU A 179 -2.89 11.74 6.68
C LEU A 179 -3.69 11.79 7.99
N ALA A 180 -3.53 12.84 8.79
CA ALA A 180 -4.29 13.00 10.03
C ALA A 180 -5.79 13.18 9.76
N ALA A 181 -6.16 13.99 8.76
CA ALA A 181 -7.55 14.16 8.35
C ALA A 181 -8.16 12.85 7.86
N THR A 182 -7.39 12.07 7.08
CA THR A 182 -7.82 10.74 6.60
C THR A 182 -7.99 9.78 7.78
N ALA A 183 -7.02 9.70 8.70
CA ALA A 183 -7.10 8.85 9.88
C ALA A 183 -8.30 9.21 10.76
N LEU A 184 -8.49 10.50 11.04
CA LEU A 184 -9.61 11.00 11.84
C LEU A 184 -10.95 10.66 11.17
N PHE A 185 -11.06 10.89 9.86
CA PHE A 185 -12.27 10.55 9.11
C PHE A 185 -12.57 9.05 9.17
N LEU A 186 -11.56 8.18 9.05
CA LEU A 186 -11.73 6.72 9.16
C LEU A 186 -12.15 6.28 10.55
N VAL A 187 -11.57 6.87 11.60
CA VAL A 187 -11.98 6.61 12.98
C VAL A 187 -13.43 7.07 13.16
N ILE A 188 -13.79 8.31 12.83
CA ILE A 188 -15.16 8.83 12.96
C ILE A 188 -16.16 7.96 12.18
N SER A 189 -15.82 7.55 10.96
CA SER A 189 -16.65 6.67 10.15
C SER A 189 -16.85 5.28 10.77
N LYS A 190 -15.87 4.77 11.53
CA LYS A 190 -16.01 3.52 12.30
C LYS A 190 -17.00 3.69 13.48
N TRP A 191 -17.04 4.88 14.08
CA TRP A 191 -17.90 5.19 15.25
C TRP A 191 -19.33 5.59 14.88
N ARG A 192 -19.62 5.89 13.60
CA ARG A 192 -20.99 6.04 13.09
C ARG A 192 -21.40 4.77 12.35
N PRO A 193 -21.89 3.72 13.03
CA PRO A 193 -22.51 2.60 12.34
C PRO A 193 -23.76 3.11 11.63
N GLY A 194 -23.66 3.30 10.32
CA GLY A 194 -24.83 3.51 9.48
C GLY A 194 -25.76 2.29 9.60
N PRO A 195 -27.10 2.45 9.46
CA PRO A 195 -28.07 1.39 9.70
C PRO A 195 -27.89 0.12 8.85
N HIS A 196 -27.02 0.11 7.84
CA HIS A 196 -26.88 -0.96 6.86
C HIS A 196 -25.43 -1.42 6.58
N GLN A 197 -24.41 -0.89 7.27
CA GLN A 197 -23.01 -1.13 6.90
C GLN A 197 -22.26 -1.85 8.02
N ARG A 198 -22.29 -3.19 8.01
CA ARG A 198 -21.29 -3.97 8.73
C ARG A 198 -19.95 -3.74 8.03
N LEU A 199 -19.02 -3.03 8.69
CA LEU A 199 -17.63 -2.92 8.23
C LEU A 199 -17.10 -4.33 7.93
N SER A 200 -16.87 -4.63 6.64
CA SER A 200 -16.26 -5.89 6.22
C SER A 200 -14.94 -6.08 6.98
N HIS A 201 -14.63 -7.33 7.34
CA HIS A 201 -13.40 -7.67 8.07
C HIS A 201 -12.14 -7.11 7.36
N GLU A 202 -12.16 -7.09 6.02
CA GLU A 202 -11.13 -6.51 5.16
C GLU A 202 -10.85 -5.02 5.47
N PHE A 203 -11.91 -4.23 5.67
CA PHE A 203 -11.78 -2.80 5.94
C PHE A 203 -11.21 -2.53 7.34
N ARG A 204 -11.43 -3.44 8.30
CA ARG A 204 -10.79 -3.36 9.63
C ARG A 204 -9.30 -3.66 9.59
N VAL A 205 -8.91 -4.70 8.84
CA VAL A 205 -7.49 -5.03 8.62
C VAL A 205 -6.79 -3.86 7.91
N PHE A 206 -7.45 -3.25 6.93
CA PHE A 206 -6.96 -2.04 6.26
C PHE A 206 -6.73 -0.88 7.23
N ILE A 207 -7.73 -0.52 8.04
CA ILE A 207 -7.60 0.60 8.99
C ILE A 207 -6.46 0.32 9.97
N ALA A 208 -6.33 -0.91 10.47
CA ALA A 208 -5.25 -1.27 11.37
C ALA A 208 -3.88 -1.09 10.71
N ALA A 209 -3.70 -1.62 9.49
CA ALA A 209 -2.46 -1.48 8.74
C ALA A 209 -2.14 0.00 8.44
N PHE A 210 -3.15 0.79 8.08
CA PHE A 210 -3.01 2.23 7.83
C PHE A 210 -2.60 3.00 9.08
N LEU A 211 -3.21 2.72 10.23
CA LEU A 211 -2.86 3.39 11.49
C LEU A 211 -1.44 3.05 11.95
N VAL A 212 -1.03 1.79 11.80
CA VAL A 212 0.35 1.38 12.07
C VAL A 212 1.31 2.14 11.17
N TRP A 213 1.06 2.16 9.87
CA TRP A 213 1.89 2.92 8.92
C TRP A 213 1.93 4.42 9.24
N MET A 214 0.78 5.01 9.57
CA MET A 214 0.66 6.42 9.91
C MET A 214 1.55 6.78 11.11
N LEU A 215 1.67 5.91 12.12
CA LEU A 215 2.59 6.12 13.24
C LEU A 215 4.05 6.27 12.79
N PHE A 216 4.51 5.42 11.86
CA PHE A 216 5.85 5.51 11.29
C PHE A 216 6.04 6.76 10.41
N VAL A 217 5.01 7.14 9.66
CA VAL A 217 5.06 8.35 8.82
C VAL A 217 5.09 9.60 9.69
N VAL A 218 4.32 9.67 10.77
CA VAL A 218 4.38 10.77 11.75
C VAL A 218 5.79 10.85 12.33
N HIS A 219 6.37 9.73 12.78
CA HIS A 219 7.73 9.70 13.28
C HIS A 219 8.76 10.23 12.25
N SER A 220 8.70 9.74 11.00
CA SER A 220 9.57 10.19 9.89
C SER A 220 9.40 11.69 9.58
N ASN A 221 8.17 12.20 9.59
CA ASN A 221 7.91 13.63 9.34
C ASN A 221 8.37 14.50 10.52
N LEU A 222 8.27 14.03 11.76
CA LEU A 222 8.81 14.75 12.93
C LEU A 222 10.33 14.81 12.92
N LEU A 223 11.01 13.75 12.44
CA LEU A 223 12.45 13.79 12.13
C LEU A 223 12.76 14.85 11.06
N GLY A 224 11.97 14.88 9.98
CA GLY A 224 12.10 15.88 8.91
C GLY A 224 11.88 17.33 9.35
N LEU A 225 11.09 17.56 10.40
CA LEU A 225 10.86 18.87 11.03
C LEU A 225 11.96 19.25 12.04
N LYS A 226 13.02 18.44 12.19
CA LYS A 226 14.10 18.59 13.18
C LYS A 226 13.63 18.59 14.64
N ILE A 227 12.44 18.08 14.93
CA ILE A 227 11.89 18.00 16.30
C ILE A 227 12.42 16.75 17.02
N LEU A 228 12.71 15.67 16.28
CA LEU A 228 13.39 14.48 16.78
C LEU A 228 14.69 14.22 16.02
N THR A 229 15.66 13.61 16.69
CA THR A 229 16.93 13.16 16.09
C THR A 229 16.95 11.63 16.11
N GLY A 230 17.04 10.99 14.94
CA GLY A 230 16.96 9.53 14.81
C GLY A 230 17.00 9.06 13.35
N GLN A 231 17.15 7.75 13.14
CA GLN A 231 17.16 7.13 11.81
C GLN A 231 15.75 7.00 11.22
N ASN A 232 15.63 7.13 9.90
CA ASN A 232 14.36 7.05 9.18
C ASN A 232 13.89 5.59 9.04
N VAL A 233 13.11 5.13 10.02
CA VAL A 233 12.47 3.79 10.03
C VAL A 233 11.14 3.72 9.25
N GLU A 234 10.86 4.71 8.42
CA GLU A 234 9.59 4.84 7.68
C GLU A 234 9.31 3.62 6.79
N PHE A 235 10.36 3.05 6.18
CA PHE A 235 10.25 1.92 5.25
C PHE A 235 9.73 0.65 5.92
N VAL A 236 9.97 0.47 7.22
CA VAL A 236 9.48 -0.68 7.98
C VAL A 236 7.97 -0.62 8.11
N GLY A 237 7.44 0.55 8.50
CA GLY A 237 6.00 0.77 8.56
C GLY A 237 5.34 0.59 7.19
N PHE A 238 6.01 1.05 6.12
CA PHE A 238 5.52 0.89 4.76
C PHE A 238 5.47 -0.58 4.31
N LEU A 239 6.48 -1.39 4.64
CA LEU A 239 6.47 -2.83 4.32
C LEU A 239 5.30 -3.56 4.98
N VAL A 240 5.03 -3.28 6.27
CA VAL A 240 3.88 -3.83 6.99
C VAL A 240 2.58 -3.41 6.31
N PHE A 241 2.50 -2.15 5.88
CA PHE A 241 1.33 -1.64 5.18
C PHE A 241 1.10 -2.34 3.84
N VAL A 242 2.14 -2.45 3.02
CA VAL A 242 2.10 -3.12 1.71
C VAL A 242 1.73 -4.59 1.87
N ALA A 243 2.22 -5.28 2.89
CA ALA A 243 1.80 -6.65 3.19
C ALA A 243 0.30 -6.74 3.49
N GLY A 244 -0.24 -5.81 4.29
CA GLY A 244 -1.67 -5.72 4.57
C GLY A 244 -2.51 -5.40 3.32
N LEU A 245 -2.07 -4.45 2.51
CA LEU A 245 -2.70 -4.12 1.23
C LEU A 245 -2.67 -5.31 0.26
N GLY A 246 -1.54 -5.99 0.16
CA GLY A 246 -1.36 -7.19 -0.67
C GLY A 246 -2.30 -8.32 -0.25
N TYR A 247 -2.47 -8.53 1.06
CA TYR A 247 -3.45 -9.48 1.59
C TYR A 247 -4.88 -9.14 1.15
N ILE A 248 -5.30 -7.87 1.29
CA ILE A 248 -6.64 -7.41 0.88
C ILE A 248 -6.83 -7.54 -0.62
N SER A 249 -5.84 -7.13 -1.41
CA SER A 249 -5.87 -7.24 -2.87
C SER A 249 -5.99 -8.70 -3.30
N ALA A 250 -5.22 -9.62 -2.71
CA ALA A 250 -5.32 -11.05 -2.99
C ALA A 250 -6.71 -11.60 -2.60
N TYR A 251 -7.18 -11.30 -1.39
CA TYR A 251 -8.48 -11.78 -0.89
C TYR A 251 -9.64 -11.35 -1.80
N ARG A 252 -9.69 -10.06 -2.18
CA ARG A 252 -10.73 -9.51 -3.07
C ARG A 252 -10.72 -10.17 -4.44
N THR A 253 -9.51 -10.39 -4.95
CA THR A 253 -9.27 -11.01 -6.25
C THR A 253 -9.78 -12.46 -6.29
N PHE A 254 -9.53 -13.25 -5.25
CA PHE A 254 -10.03 -14.63 -5.15
C PHE A 254 -11.54 -14.70 -4.80
N GLY A 255 -12.07 -13.73 -4.06
CA GLY A 255 -13.49 -13.65 -3.71
C GLY A 255 -14.38 -13.42 -4.94
N ASN A 256 -13.95 -12.57 -5.87
CA ASN A 256 -14.68 -12.30 -7.12
C ASN A 256 -14.77 -13.53 -8.04
N GLU A 257 -13.74 -14.38 -8.07
CA GLU A 257 -13.75 -15.62 -8.86
C GLU A 257 -14.78 -16.63 -8.37
N LYS A 258 -14.86 -16.84 -7.05
CA LYS A 258 -15.83 -17.78 -6.47
C LYS A 258 -17.26 -17.40 -6.81
N ARG A 259 -17.56 -16.09 -6.84
CA ARG A 259 -18.88 -15.57 -7.18
C ARG A 259 -19.20 -15.73 -8.67
N LEU A 260 -18.23 -15.50 -9.55
CA LEU A 260 -18.40 -15.69 -11.00
C LEU A 260 -18.56 -17.17 -11.37
N ILE A 261 -17.81 -18.06 -10.72
CA ILE A 261 -17.94 -19.52 -10.91
C ILE A 261 -19.30 -20.01 -10.39
N ALA A 262 -19.76 -19.50 -9.25
CA ALA A 262 -21.09 -19.84 -8.71
C ALA A 262 -22.23 -19.38 -9.64
N ILE A 263 -22.16 -18.16 -10.19
CA ILE A 263 -23.19 -17.64 -11.12
C ILE A 263 -23.17 -18.41 -12.44
N ASN A 264 -22.00 -18.70 -13.02
CA ASN A 264 -21.92 -19.53 -14.23
C ASN A 264 -22.50 -20.92 -13.98
N LYS A 265 -22.22 -21.51 -12.82
CA LYS A 265 -22.79 -22.80 -12.42
C LYS A 265 -24.31 -22.74 -12.29
N GLU A 266 -24.87 -21.68 -11.70
CA GLU A 266 -26.32 -21.48 -11.61
C GLU A 266 -26.98 -21.28 -13.00
N LEU A 267 -26.35 -20.52 -13.89
CA LEU A 267 -26.82 -20.34 -15.28
C LEU A 267 -26.72 -21.63 -16.09
N GLU A 268 -25.68 -22.43 -15.89
CA GLU A 268 -25.53 -23.74 -16.53
C GLU A 268 -26.62 -24.72 -16.06
N ILE A 269 -26.91 -24.77 -14.75
CA ILE A 269 -28.03 -25.54 -14.20
C ILE A 269 -29.36 -25.09 -14.80
N ALA A 270 -29.61 -23.78 -14.86
CA ALA A 270 -30.84 -23.23 -15.43
C ALA A 270 -30.99 -23.56 -16.93
N ARG A 271 -29.88 -23.51 -17.68
CA ARG A 271 -29.85 -23.84 -19.12
C ARG A 271 -30.10 -25.32 -19.36
N THR A 272 -29.52 -26.20 -18.53
CA THR A 272 -29.77 -27.65 -18.60
C THR A 272 -31.24 -27.96 -18.34
N ILE A 273 -31.85 -27.34 -17.32
CA ILE A 273 -33.28 -27.53 -17.02
C ILE A 273 -34.15 -27.05 -18.18
N GLN A 274 -33.92 -25.85 -18.70
CA GLN A 274 -34.69 -25.32 -19.85
C GLN A 274 -34.53 -26.16 -21.11
N SER A 275 -33.32 -26.66 -21.39
CA SER A 275 -33.06 -27.53 -22.53
C SER A 275 -33.69 -28.93 -22.39
N SER A 276 -33.97 -29.39 -21.16
CA SER A 276 -34.70 -30.63 -20.89
C SER A 276 -36.22 -30.47 -20.98
N THR A 277 -36.73 -29.24 -20.80
CA THR A 277 -38.16 -28.92 -20.91
C THR A 277 -38.56 -28.56 -22.35
N LEU A 278 -37.61 -28.12 -23.17
CA LEU A 278 -37.83 -27.89 -24.60
C LEU A 278 -37.83 -29.24 -25.35
N PRO A 279 -38.92 -29.60 -26.05
CA PRO A 279 -38.99 -30.86 -26.78
C PRO A 279 -37.93 -30.89 -27.89
N GLN A 280 -37.11 -31.95 -27.93
CA GLN A 280 -36.02 -32.14 -28.91
C GLN A 280 -36.49 -32.29 -30.36
N SER A 281 -37.80 -32.35 -30.60
CA SER A 281 -38.37 -32.49 -31.92
C SER A 281 -39.67 -31.70 -32.01
N VAL A 282 -39.75 -30.77 -32.98
CA VAL A 282 -41.01 -30.17 -33.39
C VAL A 282 -41.93 -31.31 -33.85
N PRO A 283 -43.15 -31.47 -33.30
CA PRO A 283 -44.04 -32.54 -33.73
C PRO A 283 -44.33 -32.36 -35.22
N ASN A 284 -43.96 -33.36 -36.02
CA ASN A 284 -44.25 -33.35 -37.45
C ASN A 284 -45.79 -33.45 -37.62
N PRO A 285 -46.47 -32.45 -38.21
CA PRO A 285 -47.94 -32.40 -38.28
C PRO A 285 -48.57 -33.51 -39.15
N HIS A 286 -47.77 -34.34 -39.82
CA HIS A 286 -48.24 -35.47 -40.64
C HIS A 286 -47.89 -36.84 -40.05
N ARG A 287 -48.42 -37.14 -38.86
CA ARG A 287 -48.89 -38.49 -38.47
C ARG A 287 -49.48 -38.43 -37.08
N THR A 288 -50.78 -38.22 -36.99
CA THR A 288 -51.57 -38.72 -35.87
C THR A 288 -52.08 -40.10 -36.26
N PRO A 289 -51.80 -41.12 -35.44
CA PRO A 289 -52.95 -41.80 -34.86
C PRO A 289 -52.71 -42.05 -33.37
N ASN A 290 -53.68 -41.63 -32.55
CA ASN A 290 -54.12 -42.29 -31.30
C ASN A 290 -54.75 -41.35 -30.26
N CYS A 291 -55.31 -40.20 -30.66
CA CYS A 291 -56.27 -39.49 -29.80
C CYS A 291 -57.68 -40.10 -29.75
N CYS A 292 -57.97 -41.19 -30.50
CA CYS A 292 -59.26 -41.90 -30.42
C CYS A 292 -59.36 -42.89 -29.25
N ALA A 293 -58.25 -43.33 -28.65
CA ALA A 293 -58.32 -44.32 -27.56
C ALA A 293 -58.76 -43.74 -26.21
N LEU A 294 -58.43 -42.46 -25.92
CA LEU A 294 -58.80 -41.86 -24.63
C LEU A 294 -60.26 -41.39 -24.56
N ARG A 295 -60.88 -41.09 -25.71
CA ARG A 295 -62.26 -40.54 -25.73
C ARG A 295 -63.35 -41.62 -25.70
N ALA A 296 -63.00 -42.89 -25.91
CA ALA A 296 -63.91 -44.03 -25.78
C ALA A 296 -64.09 -44.50 -24.31
N HIS A 297 -63.11 -44.24 -23.44
CA HIS A 297 -63.20 -44.64 -22.04
C HIS A 297 -64.03 -43.67 -21.18
N GLU A 298 -64.23 -42.44 -21.65
CA GLU A 298 -64.90 -41.38 -20.89
C GLU A 298 -66.42 -41.26 -21.19
N ARG A 299 -66.89 -41.81 -22.32
CA ARG A 299 -68.33 -41.94 -22.60
C ARG A 299 -69.00 -43.14 -21.90
N ARG A 300 -68.23 -44.14 -21.45
CA ARG A 300 -68.79 -45.32 -20.74
C ARG A 300 -69.09 -45.06 -19.26
N ARG A 301 -68.60 -43.96 -18.67
CA ARG A 301 -68.85 -43.59 -17.25
C ARG A 301 -70.03 -42.64 -17.03
N ARG A 302 -70.60 -42.01 -18.07
CA ARG A 302 -71.71 -41.04 -17.92
C ARG A 302 -73.09 -41.58 -18.33
N GLY A 303 -73.28 -42.89 -18.32
CA GLY A 303 -74.54 -43.54 -18.68
C GLY A 303 -75.28 -44.26 -17.54
N PHE A 304 -74.79 -44.24 -16.30
CA PHE A 304 -75.31 -45.13 -15.23
C PHE A 304 -75.91 -44.45 -14.00
N LEU A 305 -76.37 -43.20 -14.11
CA LEU A 305 -77.13 -42.55 -13.02
C LEU A 305 -78.34 -41.81 -13.57
N ARG A 306 -79.35 -42.57 -13.99
CA ARG A 306 -80.76 -42.14 -14.05
C ARG A 306 -81.62 -43.39 -14.15
N PHE A 307 -82.41 -43.66 -13.12
CA PHE A 307 -83.73 -44.30 -13.14
C PHE A 307 -84.19 -44.50 -11.68
N PRO A 308 -85.51 -44.66 -11.47
CA PRO A 308 -86.47 -43.65 -11.05
C PRO A 308 -86.70 -43.57 -9.54
#